data_AF-A0A8X8YV46-F1
#
_entry.id   AF-A0A8X8YV46-F1
#
_cell.length_a   1.000
_cell.length_b   1.000
_cell.length_c   1.000
_cell.angle_alpha   90.00
_cell.angle_beta   90.00
_cell.angle_gamma   90.00
#
_symmetry.space_group_name_H-M   'P 1'
#
loop_
_entity.id
_entity.type
_entity.pdbx_description
1 polymer ?
#
loop_
_entity_poly.entity_id
_entity_poly.type
_entity_poly.pdbx_seq_one_letter_code
_entity_poly.pdbx_strand_id
1 'polypeptide(L)' 'MEGSDDISASSPSSSSSPQSAVVLSPCAACKILRRRCIEKCVLAPYFPPHDPLKFSTAHRVFGASNIIKFLQ' A
#
# COMPACT_ATOMS: atom_id res chain seq x y z
N MET A 1 0.09 -13.58 49.89
CA MET A 1 -0.65 -13.75 48.62
C MET A 1 0.20 -13.11 47.55
N GLU A 2 0.96 -13.93 46.84
CA GLU A 2 1.76 -13.52 45.68
C GLU A 2 0.80 -13.04 44.59
N GLY A 3 0.99 -11.80 44.12
CA GLY A 3 0.32 -11.27 42.95
C GLY A 3 1.19 -11.54 41.74
N SER A 4 0.86 -12.59 41.00
CA SER A 4 1.38 -12.86 39.67
C SER A 4 0.41 -12.24 38.66
N ASP A 5 0.83 -11.17 37.98
CA ASP A 5 0.14 -10.64 36.82
C ASP A 5 1.04 -10.80 35.59
N ASP A 6 0.66 -11.83 34.83
CA ASP A 6 1.22 -12.26 33.56
C ASP A 6 0.79 -11.26 32.47
N ILE A 7 1.70 -10.38 32.01
CA ILE A 7 1.47 -9.63 30.77
C ILE A 7 2.22 -10.34 29.64
N SER A 8 1.55 -11.37 29.13
CA SER A 8 1.72 -11.87 27.78
C SER A 8 1.24 -10.81 26.78
N ALA A 9 2.17 -10.21 26.04
CA ALA A 9 1.86 -9.49 24.81
C ALA A 9 3.03 -9.56 23.83
N SER A 10 3.07 -10.69 23.11
CA SER A 10 3.40 -10.76 21.68
C SER A 10 4.41 -9.76 21.11
N SER A 11 5.69 -10.16 21.08
CA SER A 11 6.57 -9.77 19.96
C SER A 11 6.23 -10.62 18.73
N PRO A 12 6.60 -10.28 17.48
CA PRO A 12 6.93 -8.99 16.88
C PRO A 12 5.97 -8.66 15.71
N SER A 13 5.73 -7.38 15.41
CA SER A 13 5.07 -6.95 14.17
C SER A 13 5.95 -7.29 12.97
N SER A 14 5.86 -8.52 12.51
CA SER A 14 6.43 -9.00 11.27
C SER A 14 5.68 -8.33 10.13
N SER A 15 6.23 -7.25 9.58
CA SER A 15 5.93 -6.83 8.20
C SER A 15 7.18 -6.87 7.34
N SER A 16 8.07 -7.83 7.62
CA SER A 16 8.95 -8.39 6.61
C SER A 16 8.11 -9.22 5.63
N SER A 17 7.77 -8.60 4.50
CA SER A 17 7.68 -9.32 3.24
C SER A 17 7.96 -8.37 2.07
N PRO A 18 9.20 -8.39 1.53
CA PRO A 18 9.46 -8.05 0.14
C PRO A 18 9.00 -9.26 -0.67
N GLN A 19 7.69 -9.38 -0.88
CA GLN A 19 7.16 -10.46 -1.70
C GLN A 19 6.46 -9.84 -2.87
N SER A 20 7.20 -9.85 -3.97
CA SER A 20 6.78 -9.97 -5.35
C SER A 20 5.64 -10.98 -5.50
N ALA A 21 4.48 -10.69 -4.90
CA ALA A 21 3.24 -11.33 -5.24
C ALA A 21 2.94 -10.82 -6.65
N VAL A 22 3.45 -11.59 -7.62
CA VAL A 22 3.03 -11.61 -9.01
C VAL A 22 1.58 -12.10 -9.03
N VAL A 23 0.71 -11.35 -8.37
CA VAL A 23 -0.69 -11.31 -8.70
C VAL A 23 -0.73 -10.23 -9.76
N LEU A 24 -1.23 -10.56 -10.95
CA LEU A 24 -1.45 -9.62 -12.06
C LEU A 24 -2.54 -8.57 -11.72
N SER A 25 -2.63 -8.17 -10.44
CA SER A 25 -3.55 -7.17 -9.94
C SER A 25 -2.97 -5.78 -10.21
N PRO A 26 -3.77 -4.85 -10.77
CA PRO A 26 -3.34 -3.49 -10.96
C PRO A 26 -3.03 -2.83 -9.60
N CYS A 27 -2.03 -1.95 -9.57
CA CYS A 27 -1.72 -1.16 -8.38
C CYS A 27 -2.94 -0.33 -7.94
N ALA A 28 -2.97 0.10 -6.68
CA ALA A 28 -4.11 0.84 -6.13
C ALA A 28 -4.46 2.08 -6.97
N ALA A 29 -3.45 2.77 -7.48
CA ALA A 29 -3.62 3.90 -8.37
C ALA A 29 -4.30 3.50 -9.70
N CYS A 30 -3.76 2.50 -10.40
CA CYS A 30 -4.31 2.07 -11.67
C CYS A 30 -5.73 1.49 -11.54
N LYS A 31 -6.03 0.83 -10.41
CA LYS A 31 -7.36 0.32 -10.07
C LYS A 31 -8.37 1.45 -9.93
N ILE A 32 -8.05 2.50 -9.17
CA ILE A 32 -8.95 3.65 -8.94
C ILE A 32 -9.08 4.50 -10.22
N LEU A 33 -7.99 4.70 -10.95
CA LEU A 33 -7.99 5.42 -12.22
C LEU A 33 -8.59 4.61 -13.38
N ARG A 34 -8.97 3.34 -13.16
CA ARG A 34 -9.47 2.42 -14.18
C ARG A 34 -8.59 2.36 -15.43
N ARG A 35 -7.27 2.45 -15.25
CA ARG A 35 -6.27 2.38 -16.34
C ARG A 35 -5.48 1.08 -16.28
N ARG A 36 -4.87 0.71 -17.39
CA ARG A 36 -3.99 -0.47 -17.45
C ARG A 36 -2.74 -0.25 -16.58
N CYS A 37 -2.49 -1.17 -15.66
CA CYS A 37 -1.24 -1.22 -14.90
C CYS A 37 -0.23 -2.03 -15.72
N ILE A 38 0.89 -1.41 -16.07
CA ILE A 38 2.01 -2.05 -16.79
C ILE A 38 3.10 -2.47 -15.80
N GLU A 39 4.00 -3.37 -16.18
CA GLU A 39 5.10 -3.83 -15.31
C GLU A 39 6.01 -2.68 -14.85
N LYS A 40 6.19 -1.64 -15.68
CA LYS A 40 6.95 -0.42 -15.35
C LYS A 40 6.07 0.73 -14.83
N CYS A 41 5.01 0.43 -14.10
CA CYS A 41 4.14 1.48 -13.58
C CYS A 41 4.86 2.30 -12.50
N VAL A 42 5.11 3.59 -12.76
CA VAL A 42 5.74 4.51 -11.80
C VAL A 42 4.97 4.63 -10.48
N LEU A 43 3.67 4.35 -10.49
CA LEU A 43 2.80 4.41 -9.32
C LEU A 43 2.81 3.11 -8.50
N ALA A 44 3.23 1.98 -9.07
CA ALA A 44 3.21 0.68 -8.41
C ALA A 44 4.05 0.60 -7.12
N PRO A 45 5.29 1.13 -7.05
CA PRO A 45 6.07 1.10 -5.80
C PRO A 45 5.49 1.99 -4.69
N TYR A 46 4.74 3.05 -5.06
CA TYR A 46 4.15 3.98 -4.09
C TYR A 46 2.74 3.59 -3.63
N PHE A 47 1.97 2.96 -4.53
CA PHE A 47 0.56 2.63 -4.32
C PHE A 47 0.32 1.12 -4.54
N PRO A 48 0.78 0.27 -3.62
CA PRO A 48 0.59 -1.17 -3.72
C PRO A 48 -0.91 -1.54 -3.69
N PRO A 49 -1.30 -2.67 -4.30
CA PRO A 49 -2.71 -3.10 -4.35
C PRO A 49 -3.33 -3.41 -2.98
N HIS A 50 -2.51 -3.65 -1.95
CA HIS A 50 -2.96 -3.92 -0.58
C HIS A 50 -3.55 -2.70 0.13
N ASP A 51 -3.19 -1.48 -0.30
CA ASP A 51 -3.59 -0.24 0.37
C ASP A 51 -4.29 0.74 -0.60
N PRO A 52 -5.55 0.48 -0.96
CA PRO A 52 -6.32 1.36 -1.85
C PRO A 52 -6.66 2.72 -1.20
N LEU A 53 -6.66 2.80 0.13
CA LEU A 53 -7.01 4.02 0.87
C LEU A 53 -5.94 5.10 0.71
N LYS A 54 -4.65 4.72 0.65
CA LYS A 54 -3.55 5.65 0.36
C LYS A 54 -3.78 6.42 -0.94
N PHE A 55 -4.08 5.71 -2.03
CA PHE A 55 -4.32 6.38 -3.31
C PHE A 55 -5.63 7.19 -3.30
N SER A 56 -6.70 6.68 -2.68
CA SER A 56 -7.97 7.41 -2.59
C SER A 56 -7.80 8.76 -1.88
N THR A 57 -7.05 8.78 -0.77
CA THR A 57 -6.77 10.00 0.00
C THR A 57 -5.91 10.96 -0.80
N ALA A 58 -4.79 10.48 -1.37
CA ALA A 58 -3.91 11.30 -2.18
C ALA A 58 -4.64 11.87 -3.40
N HIS A 59 -5.42 11.04 -4.10
CA HIS A 59 -6.22 11.43 -5.25
C HIS A 59 -7.24 12.52 -4.91
N ARG A 60 -7.86 12.45 -3.73
CA ARG A 60 -8.82 13.45 -3.28
C ARG A 60 -8.18 14.82 -3.01
N VAL A 61 -6.95 14.84 -2.48
CA VAL A 61 -6.27 16.09 -2.10
C VAL A 61 -5.51 16.69 -3.27
N PHE A 62 -4.70 15.89 -3.94
CA PHE A 62 -3.80 16.37 -5.00
C PHE A 62 -4.39 16.19 -6.40
N GLY A 63 -5.31 15.24 -6.58
CA GLY A 63 -5.77 14.83 -7.91
C GLY A 63 -4.78 13.88 -8.61
N ALA A 64 -5.32 13.03 -9.49
CA ALA A 64 -4.54 12.03 -10.24
C ALA A 64 -3.34 12.64 -11.00
N SER A 65 -3.59 13.77 -11.69
CA SER A 65 -2.61 14.40 -12.56
C SER A 65 -1.42 14.96 -11.79
N ASN A 66 -1.63 15.56 -10.62
CA ASN A 66 -0.54 16.10 -9.82
C ASN A 66 0.29 14.99 -9.18
N ILE A 67 -0.35 13.91 -8.71
CA ILE A 67 0.36 12.73 -8.21
C ILE A 67 1.28 12.14 -9.29
N ILE A 68 0.79 11.99 -10.52
CA ILE A 68 1.60 11.49 -11.63
C ILE A 68 2.76 12.44 -11.94
N LYS A 69 2.51 13.76 -11.97
CA LYS A 69 3.56 14.78 -12.19
C LYS A 69 4.64 14.80 -11.12
N PHE A 70 4.33 14.44 -9.87
CA PHE A 70 5.33 14.36 -8.79
C PHE A 70 6.13 13.06 -8.79
N LEU A 71 5.60 12.00 -9.41
CA LEU A 71 6.21 10.66 -9.44
C LEU A 71 6.87 10.32 -10.78
N GLN A 72 6.81 11.24 -11.75
CA GLN A 72 7.55 11.23 -13.00
C GLN A 72 8.68 12.26 -12.94
#